data_AF-A0A960EH35-F1
#
_entry.id   AF-A0A960EH35-F1
#
_cell.length_a   1.000
_cell.length_b   1.000
_cell.length_c   1.000
_cell.angle_alpha   90.00
_cell.angle_beta   90.00
_cell.angle_gamma   90.00
#
_symmetry.space_group_name_H-M   'P 1'
#
loop_
_entity.id
_entity.type
_entity.pdbx_description
1 polymer ?
#
loop_
_entity_poly.entity_id
_entity_poly.type
_entity_poly.pdbx_seq_one_letter_code
_entity_poly.pdbx_strand_id
1 'polypeptide(L)' 'MKIYTRKGDDGTTGLYGGGRVPKDSAAPEAYGTVDE' A
#
# COMPACT_ATOMS: atom_id res chain seq x y z
N MET A 1 11.19 12.04 12.88
CA MET A 1 10.75 11.50 11.58
C MET A 1 9.38 10.86 11.79
N LYS A 2 8.38 11.17 10.96
CA LYS A 2 7.03 10.60 11.11
C LYS A 2 6.95 9.34 10.28
N ILE A 3 6.45 8.24 10.86
CA ILE A 3 6.15 7.00 10.14
C ILE A 3 4.86 7.18 9.33
N TYR A 4 3.87 7.88 9.88
CA TYR A 4 2.63 8.19 9.18
C TYR A 4 2.86 9.30 8.14
N THR A 5 2.43 9.05 6.90
CA THR A 5 2.62 9.97 5.77
C THR A 5 1.31 10.58 5.26
N ARG A 6 0.16 10.02 5.64
CA ARG A 6 -1.19 10.37 5.14
C ARG A 6 -1.41 10.17 3.64
N LYS A 7 -0.39 9.71 2.91
CA LYS A 7 -0.46 9.55 1.46
C LYS A 7 -1.53 8.56 1.05
N GLY A 8 -1.87 7.58 1.88
CA GLY A 8 -2.88 6.56 1.60
C GLY A 8 -4.23 6.81 2.28
N ASP A 9 -4.50 8.02 2.75
CA ASP A 9 -5.79 8.37 3.36
C ASP A 9 -6.93 8.35 2.32
N ASP A 10 -6.58 8.37 1.04
CA ASP A 10 -7.48 8.17 -0.11
C ASP A 10 -7.79 6.69 -0.42
N GLY A 11 -7.32 5.76 0.42
CA GLY A 11 -7.52 4.32 0.20
C GLY A 11 -6.54 3.67 -0.77
N THR A 12 -5.53 4.40 -1.26
CA THR A 12 -4.52 3.86 -2.17
C THR A 12 -3.15 3.69 -1.49
N THR A 13 -2.28 2.87 -2.09
CA THR A 13 -0.88 2.69 -1.66
C THR A 13 0.07 2.66 -2.86
N GLY A 14 1.36 2.90 -2.62
CA GLY A 14 2.39 2.84 -3.66
C GLY A 14 2.96 1.43 -3.80
N LEU A 15 3.24 1.02 -5.05
CA LEU A 15 3.97 -0.22 -5.32
C LEU A 15 5.47 0.06 -5.43
N TYR A 16 6.26 -0.97 -5.15
CA TYR A 16 7.69 -0.97 -5.47
C TYR A 16 7.87 -0.83 -6.99
N GLY A 17 8.75 0.07 -7.44
CA GLY A 17 8.92 0.39 -8.87
C GLY A 17 8.01 1.49 -9.41
N GLY A 18 7.10 2.03 -8.59
CA GLY A 18 6.21 3.13 -8.97
C GLY A 18 4.76 2.67 -9.21
N GLY A 19 3.88 3.64 -9.40
CA GLY A 19 2.44 3.40 -9.50
C GLY A 19 1.74 3.38 -8.13
N ARG A 20 0.44 3.66 -8.16
CA ARG A 20 -0.44 3.59 -6.99
C ARG A 20 -1.66 2.75 -7.31
N VAL A 21 -2.04 1.91 -6.36
CA VAL A 21 -3.18 0.99 -6.48
C VAL A 21 -4.09 1.10 -5.25
N PRO A 22 -5.37 0.73 -5.36
CA PRO A 22 -6.24 0.54 -4.21
C PRO A 22 -5.62 -0.45 -3.21
N LYS A 23 -5.80 -0.20 -1.90
CA LYS A 23 -5.25 -1.06 -0.83
C LYS A 23 -5.84 -2.48 -0.81
N ASP A 24 -7.00 -2.66 -1.42
CA ASP A 24 -7.73 -3.92 -1.58
C ASP A 24 -7.45 -4.62 -2.93
N SER A 25 -6.45 -4.16 -3.69
CA SER A 25 -6.03 -4.84 -4.91
C SER A 25 -5.17 -6.07 -4.62
N ALA A 26 -5.10 -6.98 -5.60
CA ALA A 26 -4.46 -8.28 -5.46
C ALA A 26 -2.97 -8.23 -5.06
N ALA A 27 -2.22 -7.19 -5.45
CA ALA A 27 -0.82 -7.06 -5.09
C ALA A 27 -0.64 -6.76 -3.58
N PRO A 28 -1.25 -5.68 -3.04
CA PRO A 28 -1.35 -5.46 -1.60
C PRO A 28 -1.86 -6.62 -0.78
N GLU A 29 -2.90 -7.32 -1.26
CA GLU A 29 -3.41 -8.52 -0.60
C GLU A 29 -2.31 -9.59 -0.50
N ALA A 30 -1.66 -9.93 -1.61
CA ALA A 30 -0.68 -11.01 -1.67
C ALA A 30 0.52 -10.80 -0.75
N TYR A 31 1.14 -9.61 -0.75
CA TYR A 31 2.25 -9.36 0.18
C TYR A 31 1.78 -9.09 1.61
N GLY A 32 0.53 -8.63 1.79
CA GLY A 32 -0.09 -8.53 3.12
C GLY A 32 -0.24 -9.90 3.79
N THR A 33 -0.58 -10.94 3.04
CA THR A 33 -0.63 -12.33 3.55
C THR A 33 0.74 -12.87 3.95
N VAL A 34 1.84 -12.38 3.36
CA VAL A 34 3.21 -12.79 3.73
C VAL A 34 3.73 -12.02 4.95
N ASP A 35 3.23 -10.79 5.17
CA ASP A 35 3.60 -9.93 6.30
C ASP A 35 2.94 -10.36 7.64
N GLU A 36 1.83 -11.13 7.57
CA GLU A 36 1.16 -11.75 8.73
C GLU A 36 1.91 -12.97 9.28
#